data_AF-A0A4Q2DRK4-F1
#
_entry.id   AF-A0A4Q2DRK4-F1
#
_cell.length_a   1.000
_cell.length_b   1.000
_cell.length_c   1.000
_cell.angle_alpha   90.00
_cell.angle_beta   90.00
_cell.angle_gamma   90.00
#
_symmetry.space_group_name_H-M   'P 1'
#
loop_
_entity.id
_entity.type
_entity.pdbx_description
1 polymer ?
#
loop_
_entity_poly.entity_id
_entity_poly.type
_entity_poly.pdbx_seq_one_letter_code
_entity_poly.pdbx_strand_id
1 'polypeptide(L)'
;MHLFLANNTKVWDTIFRTEDDQPAYRTVETIKKSHANQSTVDVFKIPPGQGITVTPDQAWINEYKLAEDESLRRVEIIDLARIRIRAIHPDELTINGKFFKANDFYTKKHMRTYGRDRIWTGPDGREYRWKMGDDNCTMYLNDEAKTVVAKHHHEQTGDDPKPGSLEIIGPTTEELTDLIVITFVHIEKLRAEREQDTYEPYGAKGSMFHLRVEELGTIKIQDLAPDEYNIRQKTITTKEFYKKEGFALLYGRDRIWTGPDGRQYRWKQSGVKPELYLNDKAETLVAKYHREHSGFLGIHEACPASLEIFGPTTPELVDWILITFIHLDRLRADTEDEVNDINKANLKSNIKSLGS
;
A
#
# COMPACT_ATOMS: atom_id res chain seq x y z
N MET A 1 -12.01 -22.42 -16.84
CA MET A 1 -10.57 -22.78 -16.88
C MET A 1 -10.02 -22.60 -15.49
N HIS A 2 -9.44 -23.63 -14.89
CA HIS A 2 -8.65 -23.48 -13.67
C HIS A 2 -7.16 -23.28 -13.99
N LEU A 3 -6.54 -22.33 -13.29
CA LEU A 3 -5.11 -22.12 -13.29
C LEU A 3 -4.54 -22.37 -11.89
N PHE A 4 -3.74 -23.42 -11.74
CA PHE A 4 -3.09 -23.77 -10.48
C PHE A 4 -1.75 -23.06 -10.35
N LEU A 5 -1.42 -22.59 -9.14
CA LEU A 5 -0.15 -21.96 -8.85
C LEU A 5 0.88 -23.03 -8.48
N ALA A 6 2.01 -23.06 -9.19
CA ALA A 6 3.11 -23.98 -8.87
C ALA A 6 3.77 -23.66 -7.52
N ASN A 7 3.84 -22.37 -7.17
CA ASN A 7 4.25 -21.87 -5.87
C ASN A 7 3.09 -21.08 -5.24
N ASN A 8 2.67 -21.52 -4.07
CA ASN A 8 1.51 -20.97 -3.36
C ASN A 8 1.81 -19.68 -2.58
N THR A 9 3.09 -19.32 -2.43
CA THR A 9 3.48 -18.21 -1.55
C THR A 9 3.35 -16.83 -2.20
N LYS A 10 3.56 -16.73 -3.52
CA LYS A 10 3.61 -15.43 -4.23
C LYS A 10 3.09 -15.57 -5.66
N VAL A 11 1.90 -15.04 -5.92
CA VAL A 11 1.29 -15.09 -7.26
C VAL A 11 2.05 -14.28 -8.31
N TRP A 12 3.01 -13.46 -7.87
CA TRP A 12 3.89 -12.62 -8.71
C TRP A 12 5.31 -13.21 -8.88
N ASP A 13 5.58 -14.40 -8.34
CA ASP A 13 6.83 -15.16 -8.53
C ASP A 13 6.50 -16.67 -8.63
N THR A 14 5.73 -17.04 -9.66
CA THR A 14 5.15 -18.38 -9.83
C THR A 14 4.90 -18.73 -11.30
N ILE A 15 4.51 -19.98 -11.54
CA ILE A 15 4.03 -20.48 -12.84
C ILE A 15 2.57 -20.90 -12.65
N PHE A 16 1.69 -20.40 -13.52
CA PHE A 16 0.30 -20.81 -13.61
C PHE A 16 0.18 -21.99 -14.55
N ARG A 17 -0.49 -23.05 -14.10
CA ARG A 17 -0.63 -24.31 -14.83
C ARG A 17 -2.09 -24.63 -15.08
N THR A 18 -2.40 -25.23 -16.21
CA THR A 18 -3.76 -25.70 -16.51
C THR A 18 -4.12 -26.95 -15.69
N GLU A 19 -5.36 -27.41 -15.81
CA GLU A 19 -5.84 -28.68 -15.23
C GLU A 19 -5.03 -29.90 -15.70
N ASP A 20 -4.46 -29.84 -16.91
CA ASP A 20 -3.59 -30.88 -17.48
C ASP A 20 -2.10 -30.71 -17.10
N ASP A 21 -1.82 -29.92 -16.05
CA ASP A 21 -0.47 -29.59 -15.56
C ASP A 21 0.44 -28.91 -16.60
N GLN A 22 -0.15 -28.30 -17.64
CA GLN A 22 0.62 -27.57 -18.65
C GLN A 22 0.88 -26.14 -18.20
N PRO A 23 2.13 -25.63 -18.28
CA PRO A 23 2.42 -24.25 -17.95
C PRO A 23 1.74 -23.30 -18.97
N ALA A 24 0.97 -22.34 -18.47
CA ALA A 24 0.22 -21.38 -19.28
C ALA A 24 0.75 -19.95 -19.11
N TYR A 25 1.12 -19.57 -17.89
CA TYR A 25 1.66 -18.25 -17.60
C TYR A 25 2.83 -18.34 -16.62
N ARG A 26 3.74 -17.37 -16.67
CA ARG A 26 4.82 -17.20 -15.70
C ARG A 26 4.84 -15.76 -15.21
N THR A 27 5.06 -15.57 -13.92
CA THR A 27 5.27 -14.26 -13.33
C THR A 27 6.61 -14.22 -12.63
N VAL A 28 7.35 -13.12 -12.79
CA VAL A 28 8.67 -12.94 -12.18
C VAL A 28 8.75 -11.59 -11.50
N GLU A 29 8.99 -11.59 -10.19
CA GLU A 29 9.25 -10.37 -9.44
C GLU A 29 10.73 -10.02 -9.41
N THR A 30 11.05 -8.82 -9.88
CA THR A 30 12.37 -8.20 -9.76
C THR A 30 12.31 -7.06 -8.75
N ILE A 31 13.09 -7.19 -7.67
CA ILE A 31 13.25 -6.14 -6.66
C ILE A 31 14.54 -5.36 -6.96
N LYS A 32 14.42 -4.05 -7.19
CA LYS A 32 15.58 -3.21 -7.45
C LYS A 32 16.23 -2.80 -6.12
N LYS A 33 17.43 -3.33 -5.83
CA LYS A 33 18.18 -3.01 -4.60
C LYS A 33 18.44 -1.51 -4.39
N SER A 34 18.53 -0.73 -5.45
CA SER A 34 18.74 0.73 -5.37
C SER A 34 17.47 1.52 -5.00
N HIS A 35 16.29 0.91 -5.17
CA HIS A 35 14.99 1.50 -4.86
C HIS A 35 14.19 0.47 -4.07
N ALA A 36 14.47 0.36 -2.76
CA ALA A 36 13.85 -0.61 -1.86
C ALA A 36 12.30 -0.56 -1.83
N ASN A 37 11.71 0.47 -2.42
CA ASN A 37 10.27 0.75 -2.42
C ASN A 37 9.62 0.47 -3.78
N GLN A 38 10.30 -0.28 -4.63
CA GLN A 38 9.83 -0.58 -5.97
C GLN A 38 10.08 -2.05 -6.33
N SER A 39 9.00 -2.75 -6.62
CA SER A 39 9.02 -4.06 -7.25
C SER A 39 8.55 -3.93 -8.69
N THR A 40 9.02 -4.82 -9.55
CA THR A 40 8.52 -4.98 -10.92
C THR A 40 8.13 -6.42 -11.10
N VAL A 41 6.92 -6.68 -11.59
CA VAL A 41 6.42 -8.01 -11.88
C VAL A 41 6.24 -8.11 -13.39
N ASP A 42 7.01 -8.98 -14.03
CA ASP A 42 6.86 -9.30 -15.43
C ASP A 42 5.92 -10.51 -15.56
N VAL A 43 4.95 -10.45 -16.47
CA VAL A 43 3.94 -11.47 -16.74
C VAL A 43 4.11 -11.96 -18.16
N PHE A 44 4.24 -13.26 -18.28
CA PHE A 44 4.55 -13.94 -19.53
C PHE A 44 3.51 -15.00 -19.86
N LYS A 45 3.25 -15.20 -21.14
CA LYS A 45 2.45 -16.32 -21.64
C LYS A 45 3.33 -17.40 -22.23
N ILE A 46 2.93 -18.65 -22.00
CA ILE A 46 3.57 -19.84 -22.52
C ILE A 46 2.60 -20.49 -23.51
N PRO A 47 2.92 -20.51 -24.82
CA PRO A 47 2.09 -21.16 -25.82
C PRO A 47 1.94 -22.66 -25.54
N PRO A 48 0.75 -23.25 -25.79
CA PRO A 48 0.55 -24.68 -25.61
C PRO A 48 1.44 -25.50 -26.56
N GLY A 49 1.84 -26.71 -26.15
CA GLY A 49 2.55 -27.67 -27.01
C GLY A 49 4.06 -27.50 -27.09
N GLN A 50 4.68 -26.63 -26.28
CA GLN A 50 6.13 -26.42 -26.25
C GLN A 50 6.93 -27.56 -25.56
N GLY A 51 6.28 -28.68 -25.20
CA GLY A 51 6.97 -29.91 -24.73
C GLY A 51 7.69 -29.77 -23.38
N ILE A 52 7.30 -28.80 -22.55
CA ILE A 52 7.93 -28.56 -21.24
C ILE A 52 7.34 -29.55 -20.23
N THR A 53 7.92 -30.74 -20.13
CA THR A 53 7.66 -31.64 -19.01
C THR A 53 8.46 -31.18 -17.80
N VAL A 54 7.81 -30.52 -16.85
CA VAL A 54 8.39 -30.22 -15.55
C VAL A 54 7.94 -31.31 -14.59
N THR A 55 8.85 -32.17 -14.15
CA THR A 55 8.52 -33.22 -13.19
C THR A 55 8.38 -32.61 -11.78
N PRO A 56 7.23 -32.81 -11.11
CA PRO A 56 6.98 -32.29 -9.77
C PRO A 56 7.62 -33.23 -8.74
N ASP A 57 8.79 -32.89 -8.21
CA ASP A 57 9.31 -33.53 -6.99
C ASP A 57 9.54 -32.47 -5.90
N GLN A 58 8.97 -32.72 -4.72
CA GLN A 58 8.62 -31.72 -3.70
C GLN A 58 9.83 -31.12 -2.95
N ALA A 59 11.06 -31.61 -3.16
CA ALA A 59 12.23 -31.28 -2.35
C ALA A 59 13.12 -30.14 -2.90
N TRP A 60 12.75 -29.48 -4.01
CA TRP A 60 13.73 -28.81 -4.90
C TRP A 60 13.57 -27.29 -5.16
N ILE A 61 12.70 -26.57 -4.44
CA ILE A 61 12.32 -25.17 -4.73
C ILE A 61 13.52 -24.18 -4.82
N ASN A 62 14.63 -24.45 -4.12
CA ASN A 62 15.78 -23.53 -4.07
C ASN A 62 16.81 -23.74 -5.19
N GLU A 63 16.98 -24.97 -5.69
CA GLU A 63 17.92 -25.28 -6.79
C GLU A 63 17.27 -25.01 -8.17
N TYR A 64 15.92 -24.97 -8.21
CA TYR A 64 15.11 -24.74 -9.41
C TYR A 64 15.21 -23.35 -10.02
N LYS A 65 15.45 -22.27 -9.23
CA LYS A 65 15.55 -20.91 -9.80
C LYS A 65 16.68 -20.76 -10.83
N LEU A 66 17.72 -21.61 -10.79
CA LEU A 66 18.79 -21.62 -11.78
C LEU A 66 18.54 -22.56 -12.96
N ALA A 67 17.97 -23.76 -12.74
CA ALA A 67 17.79 -24.77 -13.80
C ALA A 67 16.58 -24.50 -14.72
N GLU A 68 15.51 -23.88 -14.20
CA GLU A 68 14.34 -23.47 -15.02
C GLU A 68 14.70 -22.34 -15.99
N ASP A 69 15.65 -21.48 -15.64
CA ASP A 69 16.06 -20.38 -16.52
C ASP A 69 16.71 -20.90 -17.83
N GLU A 70 17.38 -22.05 -17.81
CA GLU A 70 17.98 -22.62 -19.03
C GLU A 70 16.98 -23.36 -19.94
N SER A 71 16.00 -24.06 -19.37
CA SER A 71 14.97 -24.76 -20.16
C SER A 71 13.92 -23.79 -20.71
N LEU A 72 13.52 -22.78 -19.93
CA LEU A 72 12.60 -21.73 -20.37
C LEU A 72 13.22 -20.78 -21.40
N ARG A 73 14.55 -20.64 -21.46
CA ARG A 73 15.23 -19.91 -22.55
C ARG A 73 14.99 -20.49 -23.94
N ARG A 74 14.57 -21.76 -24.04
CA ARG A 74 14.27 -22.41 -25.33
C ARG A 74 12.81 -22.27 -25.74
N VAL A 75 11.97 -21.76 -24.84
CA VAL A 75 10.53 -21.63 -25.04
C VAL A 75 10.25 -20.27 -25.62
N GLU A 76 9.37 -20.21 -26.62
CA GLU A 76 8.87 -18.92 -27.10
C GLU A 76 7.97 -18.33 -26.02
N ILE A 77 8.50 -17.35 -25.28
CA ILE A 77 7.77 -16.66 -24.22
C ILE A 77 7.23 -15.36 -24.78
N ILE A 78 5.92 -15.14 -24.66
CA ILE A 78 5.28 -13.88 -25.06
C ILE A 78 5.24 -12.95 -23.84
N ASP A 79 5.87 -11.78 -23.95
CA ASP A 79 5.80 -10.71 -22.95
C ASP A 79 4.40 -10.08 -22.99
N LEU A 80 3.57 -10.40 -22.00
CA LEU A 80 2.21 -9.88 -21.90
C LEU A 80 2.18 -8.55 -21.17
N ALA A 81 2.86 -8.47 -20.02
CA ALA A 81 2.82 -7.27 -19.21
C ALA A 81 4.02 -7.08 -18.30
N ARG A 82 4.27 -5.81 -17.97
CA ARG A 82 5.17 -5.37 -16.90
C ARG A 82 4.40 -4.48 -15.94
N ILE A 83 4.34 -4.88 -14.67
CA ILE A 83 3.67 -4.18 -13.59
C ILE A 83 4.74 -3.59 -12.66
N ARG A 84 4.79 -2.28 -12.53
CA ARG A 84 5.72 -1.57 -11.64
C ARG A 84 4.95 -1.04 -10.44
N ILE A 85 5.08 -1.71 -9.30
CA ILE A 85 4.46 -1.29 -8.06
C ILE A 85 5.32 -0.22 -7.38
N ARG A 86 4.68 0.85 -6.90
CA ARG A 86 5.36 2.01 -6.30
C ARG A 86 4.69 2.40 -4.98
N ALA A 87 5.47 2.63 -3.94
CA ALA A 87 4.94 3.00 -2.63
C ALA A 87 4.21 4.38 -2.61
N ILE A 88 4.71 5.36 -3.34
CA ILE A 88 4.27 6.77 -3.23
C ILE A 88 3.55 7.26 -4.51
N HIS A 89 3.83 6.62 -5.65
CA HIS A 89 3.30 7.02 -6.94
C HIS A 89 2.27 6.00 -7.43
N PRO A 90 1.33 6.37 -8.32
CA PRO A 90 0.43 5.39 -8.92
C PRO A 90 1.22 4.26 -9.58
N ASP A 91 0.80 3.00 -9.48
CA ASP A 91 1.51 1.92 -10.16
C ASP A 91 1.52 2.12 -11.69
N GLU A 92 2.50 1.54 -12.37
CA GLU A 92 2.61 1.60 -13.84
C GLU A 92 2.38 0.21 -14.41
N LEU A 93 1.53 0.11 -15.43
CA LEU A 93 1.25 -1.14 -16.13
C LEU A 93 1.61 -0.95 -17.60
N THR A 94 2.50 -1.78 -18.13
CA THR A 94 2.69 -1.92 -19.58
C THR A 94 2.03 -3.22 -19.98
N ILE A 95 0.97 -3.19 -20.80
CA ILE A 95 0.22 -4.37 -21.23
C ILE A 95 0.23 -4.42 -22.76
N ASN A 96 0.72 -5.52 -23.34
CA ASN A 96 0.88 -5.69 -24.78
C ASN A 96 1.57 -4.47 -25.43
N GLY A 97 2.63 -3.97 -24.77
CA GLY A 97 3.40 -2.79 -25.20
C GLY A 97 2.74 -1.42 -24.95
N LYS A 98 1.49 -1.36 -24.48
CA LYS A 98 0.79 -0.09 -24.17
C LYS A 98 0.99 0.28 -22.70
N PHE A 99 1.38 1.52 -22.45
CA PHE A 99 1.59 2.05 -21.10
C PHE A 99 0.30 2.62 -20.50
N PHE A 100 0.05 2.29 -19.24
CA PHE A 100 -1.04 2.80 -18.42
C PHE A 100 -0.54 3.15 -17.02
N LYS A 101 -1.05 4.24 -16.44
CA LYS A 101 -0.99 4.41 -14.99
C LYS A 101 -2.15 3.63 -14.37
N ALA A 102 -1.94 3.03 -13.21
CA ALA A 102 -2.97 2.25 -12.52
C ALA A 102 -4.24 3.07 -12.24
N ASN A 103 -4.11 4.36 -11.92
CA ASN A 103 -5.28 5.22 -11.69
C ASN A 103 -6.03 5.58 -12.99
N ASP A 104 -5.40 5.44 -14.16
CA ASP A 104 -6.04 5.67 -15.46
C ASP A 104 -6.65 4.36 -15.99
N PHE A 105 -5.98 3.23 -15.73
CA PHE A 105 -6.44 1.89 -16.10
C PHE A 105 -7.63 1.43 -15.23
N TYR A 106 -7.55 1.64 -13.92
CA TYR A 106 -8.59 1.28 -12.98
C TYR A 106 -9.43 2.50 -12.60
N THR A 107 -10.72 2.43 -12.88
CA THR A 107 -11.68 3.36 -12.29
C THR A 107 -11.98 2.93 -10.86
N LYS A 108 -11.85 3.87 -9.92
CA LYS A 108 -12.23 3.69 -8.52
C LYS A 108 -13.64 4.24 -8.34
N LYS A 109 -14.67 3.39 -8.42
CA LYS A 109 -16.05 3.77 -8.07
C LYS A 109 -16.32 3.33 -6.63
N HIS A 110 -16.86 4.24 -5.82
CA HIS A 110 -17.21 4.09 -4.39
C HIS A 110 -16.02 4.11 -3.40
N MET A 111 -16.15 4.89 -2.33
CA MET A 111 -15.31 4.80 -1.14
C MET A 111 -15.90 3.73 -0.22
N ARG A 112 -15.29 2.55 -0.14
CA ARG A 112 -15.61 1.53 0.87
C ARG A 112 -14.37 1.17 1.69
N THR A 113 -14.60 0.62 2.88
CA THR A 113 -13.66 0.43 3.98
C THR A 113 -12.52 -0.57 3.70
N TYR A 114 -12.77 -1.64 2.93
CA TYR A 114 -11.81 -2.75 2.70
C TYR A 114 -10.85 -2.56 1.52
N GLY A 115 -10.43 -1.33 1.22
CA GLY A 115 -9.69 -1.01 0.01
C GLY A 115 -10.61 -0.82 -1.20
N ARG A 116 -10.16 -0.01 -2.16
CA ARG A 116 -11.02 0.40 -3.29
C ARG A 116 -11.16 -0.74 -4.28
N ASP A 117 -12.38 -1.17 -4.58
CA ASP A 117 -12.66 -2.02 -5.75
C ASP A 117 -11.92 -1.47 -6.97
N ARG A 118 -11.40 -2.36 -7.82
CA ARG A 118 -10.69 -1.97 -9.04
C ARG A 118 -11.53 -2.36 -10.24
N ILE A 119 -12.07 -1.35 -10.93
CA ILE A 119 -12.93 -1.54 -12.09
C ILE A 119 -12.13 -1.22 -13.35
N TRP A 120 -12.19 -2.07 -14.37
CA TRP A 120 -11.54 -1.86 -15.65
C TRP A 120 -12.46 -2.32 -16.79
N THR A 121 -12.21 -1.87 -18.02
CA THR A 121 -13.02 -2.25 -19.19
C THR A 121 -12.25 -3.28 -20.02
N GLY A 122 -12.88 -4.43 -20.27
CA GLY A 122 -12.32 -5.52 -21.05
C GLY A 122 -12.29 -5.27 -22.55
N PRO A 123 -11.60 -6.15 -23.31
CA PRO A 123 -11.52 -6.06 -24.77
C PRO A 123 -12.88 -6.26 -25.45
N ASP A 124 -13.85 -6.86 -24.75
CA ASP A 124 -15.24 -7.00 -25.14
C ASP A 124 -16.10 -5.75 -24.85
N GLY A 125 -15.49 -4.68 -24.33
CA GLY A 125 -16.17 -3.43 -23.97
C GLY A 125 -16.97 -3.48 -22.67
N ARG A 126 -16.89 -4.57 -21.89
CA ARG A 126 -17.62 -4.73 -20.62
C ARG A 126 -16.77 -4.27 -19.45
N GLU A 127 -17.40 -3.74 -18.40
CA GLU A 127 -16.71 -3.40 -17.16
C GLU A 127 -16.57 -4.64 -16.26
N TYR A 128 -15.38 -4.86 -15.73
CA TYR A 128 -15.03 -5.92 -14.78
C TYR A 128 -14.57 -5.29 -13.47
N ARG A 129 -14.87 -5.92 -12.34
CA ARG A 129 -14.59 -5.42 -11.00
C ARG A 129 -13.88 -6.46 -10.16
N TRP A 130 -12.66 -6.17 -9.74
CA TRP A 130 -12.01 -6.90 -8.66
C TRP A 130 -12.49 -6.39 -7.31
N LYS A 131 -13.01 -7.33 -6.50
CA LYS A 131 -13.28 -7.15 -5.07
C LYS A 131 -12.17 -7.82 -4.28
N MET A 132 -11.43 -7.03 -3.51
CA MET A 132 -10.39 -7.52 -2.60
C MET A 132 -11.04 -7.79 -1.25
N GLY A 133 -11.16 -9.06 -0.87
CA GLY A 133 -11.46 -9.45 0.51
C GLY A 133 -10.19 -9.43 1.36
N ASP A 134 -10.32 -9.92 2.60
CA ASP A 134 -9.18 -10.16 3.49
C ASP A 134 -8.39 -11.37 2.96
N ASP A 135 -9.06 -12.50 2.74
CA ASP A 135 -8.40 -13.76 2.36
C ASP A 135 -8.69 -14.22 0.92
N ASN A 136 -9.16 -13.35 0.02
CA ASN A 136 -9.32 -13.71 -1.40
C ASN A 136 -9.58 -12.49 -2.27
N CYS A 137 -9.32 -12.66 -3.57
CA CYS A 137 -9.74 -11.75 -4.62
C CYS A 137 -10.78 -12.43 -5.51
N THR A 138 -11.93 -11.77 -5.69
CA THR A 138 -12.99 -12.25 -6.59
C THR A 138 -13.28 -11.18 -7.63
N MET A 139 -13.29 -11.58 -8.90
CA MET A 139 -13.66 -10.72 -10.01
C MET A 139 -15.11 -10.97 -10.42
N TYR A 140 -15.83 -9.88 -10.57
CA TYR A 140 -17.20 -9.86 -11.05
C TYR A 140 -17.27 -9.10 -12.36
N LEU A 141 -18.18 -9.50 -13.22
CA LEU A 141 -18.72 -8.61 -14.22
C LEU A 141 -19.43 -7.46 -13.48
N ASN A 142 -19.21 -6.22 -13.90
CA ASN A 142 -19.78 -5.04 -13.26
C ASN A 142 -21.23 -4.79 -13.73
N ASP A 143 -22.04 -5.84 -13.74
CA ASP A 143 -23.47 -5.81 -14.04
C ASP A 143 -24.31 -5.82 -12.74
N GLU A 144 -25.63 -5.70 -12.87
CA GLU A 144 -26.54 -5.75 -11.72
C GLU A 144 -26.53 -7.12 -11.03
N ALA A 145 -26.33 -8.18 -11.81
CA ALA A 145 -26.30 -9.56 -11.32
C ALA A 145 -25.02 -9.88 -10.51
N LYS A 146 -23.96 -9.09 -10.67
CA LYS A 146 -22.62 -9.35 -10.13
C LYS A 146 -22.17 -10.76 -10.49
N THR A 147 -22.22 -11.07 -11.78
CA THR A 147 -21.82 -12.37 -12.29
C THR A 147 -20.35 -12.62 -11.96
N VAL A 148 -20.01 -13.73 -11.28
CA VAL A 148 -18.61 -14.08 -10.97
C VAL A 148 -17.90 -14.50 -12.25
N VAL A 149 -16.74 -13.90 -12.52
CA VAL A 149 -15.93 -14.18 -13.72
C VAL A 149 -14.61 -14.83 -13.36
N ALA A 150 -14.01 -14.48 -12.21
CA ALA A 150 -12.84 -15.18 -11.72
C ALA A 150 -12.80 -15.19 -10.19
N LYS A 151 -12.19 -16.21 -9.61
CA LYS A 151 -12.06 -16.36 -8.16
C LYS A 151 -10.69 -16.92 -7.81
N HIS A 152 -10.00 -16.24 -6.91
CA HIS A 152 -8.79 -16.76 -6.29
C HIS A 152 -9.16 -17.64 -5.11
N HIS A 153 -8.62 -18.86 -5.11
CA HIS A 153 -8.65 -19.78 -3.99
C HIS A 153 -7.25 -19.85 -3.41
N HIS A 154 -7.10 -19.42 -2.16
CA HIS A 154 -5.83 -19.52 -1.46
C HIS A 154 -5.47 -20.98 -1.21
N GLU A 155 -4.17 -21.21 -1.00
CA GLU A 155 -3.69 -22.50 -0.52
C GLU A 155 -4.40 -22.88 0.77
N GLN A 156 -4.91 -24.11 0.78
CA GLN A 156 -5.50 -24.70 1.98
C GLN A 156 -4.43 -25.55 2.64
N THR A 157 -4.19 -25.30 3.92
CA THR A 157 -3.34 -26.13 4.77
C THR A 157 -4.23 -27.07 5.59
N GLY A 158 -3.75 -28.29 5.88
CA GLY A 158 -4.51 -29.29 6.65
C GLY A 158 -4.42 -30.70 6.07
N ASP A 159 -5.40 -31.54 6.39
CA ASP A 159 -5.44 -32.97 6.01
C ASP A 159 -5.66 -33.20 4.51
N ASP A 160 -6.23 -32.22 3.80
CA ASP A 160 -6.43 -32.21 2.34
C ASP A 160 -5.88 -30.91 1.74
N PRO A 161 -4.53 -30.75 1.69
CA PRO A 161 -3.92 -29.52 1.25
C PRO A 161 -4.21 -29.29 -0.23
N LYS A 162 -4.66 -28.06 -0.56
CA LYS A 162 -4.96 -27.68 -1.95
C LYS A 162 -4.06 -26.53 -2.35
N PRO A 163 -3.40 -26.62 -3.52
CA PRO A 163 -2.61 -25.50 -4.01
C PRO A 163 -3.50 -24.29 -4.25
N GLY A 164 -2.89 -23.11 -4.18
CA GLY A 164 -3.54 -21.88 -4.61
C GLY A 164 -3.95 -22.01 -6.07
N SER A 165 -5.12 -21.46 -6.42
CA SER A 165 -5.61 -21.50 -7.79
C SER A 165 -6.41 -20.25 -8.15
N LEU A 166 -6.31 -19.85 -9.42
CA LEU A 166 -7.19 -18.87 -10.04
C LEU A 166 -8.20 -19.62 -10.91
N GLU A 167 -9.45 -19.63 -10.49
CA GLU A 167 -10.56 -20.16 -11.24
C GLU A 167 -11.16 -19.08 -12.15
N ILE A 168 -11.17 -19.28 -13.46
CA ILE A 168 -11.83 -18.40 -14.44
C ILE A 168 -13.11 -19.07 -14.93
N ILE A 169 -14.24 -18.42 -14.67
CA ILE A 169 -15.61 -18.93 -14.81
C ILE A 169 -16.26 -18.35 -16.06
N GLY A 170 -16.81 -19.24 -16.89
CA GLY A 170 -17.54 -18.88 -18.11
C GLY A 170 -16.68 -18.85 -19.37
N PRO A 171 -17.31 -18.62 -20.54
CA PRO A 171 -16.58 -18.48 -21.79
C PRO A 171 -15.78 -17.18 -21.79
N THR A 172 -14.47 -17.29 -21.98
CA THR A 172 -13.56 -16.16 -22.10
C THR A 172 -12.83 -16.22 -23.44
N THR A 173 -12.56 -15.06 -24.03
CA THR A 173 -11.59 -14.99 -25.13
C THR A 173 -10.18 -15.14 -24.57
N GLU A 174 -9.23 -15.50 -25.42
CA GLU A 174 -7.82 -15.57 -25.04
C GLU A 174 -7.31 -14.22 -24.52
N GLU A 175 -7.63 -13.12 -25.21
CA GLU A 175 -7.26 -11.76 -24.80
C GLU A 175 -7.86 -11.36 -23.44
N LEU A 176 -9.12 -11.70 -23.19
CA LEU A 176 -9.75 -11.45 -21.89
C LEU A 176 -9.05 -12.27 -20.80
N THR A 177 -8.72 -13.53 -21.09
CA THR A 177 -8.03 -14.41 -20.15
C THR A 177 -6.66 -13.86 -19.75
N ASP A 178 -5.88 -13.39 -20.72
CA ASP A 178 -4.58 -12.76 -20.48
C ASP A 178 -4.72 -11.56 -19.55
N LEU A 179 -5.72 -10.69 -19.81
CA LEU A 179 -6.00 -9.53 -18.97
C LEU A 179 -6.49 -9.91 -17.56
N ILE A 180 -7.25 -10.99 -17.42
CA ILE A 180 -7.65 -11.50 -16.10
C ILE A 180 -6.41 -11.90 -15.30
N VAL A 181 -5.47 -12.63 -15.89
CA VAL A 181 -4.23 -13.04 -15.21
C VAL A 181 -3.38 -11.83 -14.83
N ILE A 182 -3.16 -10.89 -15.76
CA ILE A 182 -2.37 -9.68 -15.51
C ILE A 182 -2.96 -8.85 -14.36
N THR A 183 -4.28 -8.60 -14.43
CA THR A 183 -4.96 -7.80 -13.40
C THR A 183 -5.02 -8.54 -12.07
N PHE A 184 -5.25 -9.86 -12.08
CA PHE A 184 -5.18 -10.69 -10.87
C PHE A 184 -3.84 -10.57 -10.15
N VAL A 185 -2.72 -10.73 -10.86
CA VAL A 185 -1.37 -10.63 -10.30
C VAL A 185 -1.14 -9.27 -9.64
N HIS A 186 -1.56 -8.19 -10.31
CA HIS A 186 -1.46 -6.85 -9.74
C HIS A 186 -2.32 -6.69 -8.48
N ILE A 187 -3.56 -7.17 -8.50
CA ILE A 187 -4.51 -7.02 -7.40
C ILE A 187 -4.07 -7.81 -6.16
N GLU A 188 -3.63 -9.06 -6.34
CA GLU A 188 -3.13 -9.87 -5.22
C GLU A 188 -1.83 -9.30 -4.63
N LYS A 189 -0.96 -8.72 -5.46
CA LYS A 189 0.22 -8.03 -4.95
C LYS A 189 -0.17 -6.86 -4.04
N LEU A 190 -1.11 -6.02 -4.47
CA LEU A 190 -1.62 -4.92 -3.67
C LEU A 190 -2.30 -5.39 -2.37
N ARG A 191 -3.04 -6.51 -2.43
CA ARG A 191 -3.68 -7.12 -1.25
C ARG A 191 -2.62 -7.57 -0.24
N ALA A 192 -1.61 -8.30 -0.70
CA ALA A 192 -0.56 -8.84 0.16
C ALA A 192 0.33 -7.76 0.79
N GLU A 193 0.65 -6.69 0.05
CA GLU A 193 1.39 -5.54 0.61
C GLU A 193 0.57 -4.86 1.72
N ARG A 194 -0.74 -4.66 1.52
CA ARG A 194 -1.64 -4.14 2.55
C ARG A 194 -1.68 -5.03 3.79
N GLU A 195 -1.69 -6.36 3.63
CA GLU A 195 -1.70 -7.29 4.76
C GLU A 195 -0.39 -7.28 5.55
N GLN A 196 0.75 -7.20 4.86
CA GLN A 196 2.05 -7.03 5.52
C GLN A 196 2.09 -5.77 6.37
N ASP A 197 1.47 -4.68 5.91
CA ASP A 197 1.36 -3.44 6.69
C ASP A 197 0.50 -3.61 7.95
N THR A 198 -0.48 -4.52 7.95
CA THR A 198 -1.38 -4.74 9.10
C THR A 198 -0.88 -5.76 10.13
N TYR A 199 0.01 -6.69 9.75
CA TYR A 199 0.33 -7.87 10.57
C TYR A 199 1.61 -7.78 11.41
N GLU A 200 2.35 -6.66 11.41
CA GLU A 200 3.42 -6.47 12.40
C GLU A 200 2.82 -6.14 13.77
N PRO A 201 2.79 -7.09 14.74
CA PRO A 201 2.25 -6.83 16.06
C PRO A 201 3.25 -5.93 16.79
N TYR A 202 2.77 -4.78 17.28
CA TYR A 202 3.49 -3.87 18.17
C TYR A 202 4.24 -4.67 19.27
N GLY A 203 5.55 -4.90 19.10
CA GLY A 203 6.36 -5.48 20.19
C GLY A 203 7.67 -6.18 19.83
N ALA A 204 7.88 -6.66 18.61
CA ALA A 204 9.14 -7.32 18.24
C ALA A 204 9.85 -6.54 17.14
N LYS A 205 10.87 -5.75 17.53
CA LYS A 205 11.83 -5.04 16.66
C LYS A 205 11.23 -4.65 15.32
N GLY A 206 10.56 -3.49 15.29
CA GLY A 206 9.96 -2.96 14.08
C GLY A 206 10.84 -3.23 12.88
N SER A 207 10.28 -3.97 11.92
CA SER A 207 10.64 -3.75 10.54
C SER A 207 10.10 -2.36 10.22
N MET A 208 10.81 -1.37 10.75
CA MET A 208 10.83 -0.02 10.27
C MET A 208 10.91 -0.19 8.76
N PHE A 209 9.83 0.16 8.07
CA PHE A 209 9.84 0.34 6.64
C PHE A 209 11.21 0.90 6.29
N HIS A 210 12.08 0.08 5.69
CA HIS A 210 13.16 0.62 4.88
C HIS A 210 12.48 1.09 3.60
N LEU A 211 11.51 2.00 3.76
CA LEU A 211 11.39 3.15 2.92
C LEU A 211 12.81 3.75 2.90
N ARG A 212 13.66 3.24 2.00
CA ARG A 212 14.69 4.06 1.39
C ARG A 212 13.92 5.01 0.48
N VAL A 213 13.14 5.87 1.11
CA VAL A 213 12.99 7.22 0.60
C VAL A 213 14.43 7.65 0.36
N GLU A 214 14.74 8.18 -0.83
CA GLU A 214 15.87 9.12 -0.87
C GLU A 214 15.70 10.00 0.36
N GLU A 215 16.71 10.05 1.24
CA GLU A 215 16.61 10.70 2.55
C GLU A 215 15.98 12.09 2.35
N LEU A 216 14.65 12.20 2.49
CA LEU A 216 13.93 13.44 2.19
C LEU A 216 14.41 14.50 3.17
N GLY A 217 14.68 14.00 4.36
CA GLY A 217 15.40 14.69 5.38
C GLY A 217 15.75 13.84 6.59
N THR A 218 16.63 14.37 7.42
CA THR A 218 16.86 13.91 8.79
C THR A 218 16.30 14.92 9.77
N ILE A 219 15.50 14.45 10.73
CA ILE A 219 15.08 15.26 11.88
C ILE A 219 15.97 14.86 13.05
N LYS A 220 16.89 15.76 13.45
CA LYS A 220 17.66 15.57 14.68
C LYS A 220 16.91 16.22 15.82
N ILE A 221 16.51 15.39 16.76
CA ILE A 221 15.66 15.82 17.87
C ILE A 221 16.55 15.94 19.09
N GLN A 222 16.46 17.08 19.77
CA GLN A 222 17.39 17.45 20.82
C GLN A 222 16.62 17.91 22.06
N ASP A 223 16.91 17.34 23.23
CA ASP A 223 16.16 17.63 24.46
C ASP A 223 16.34 19.08 24.97
N LEU A 224 17.51 19.68 24.68
CA LEU A 224 17.92 20.99 25.22
C LEU A 224 18.21 22.03 24.14
N ALA A 225 17.97 21.71 22.86
CA ALA A 225 18.23 22.58 21.72
C ALA A 225 17.10 22.48 20.69
N PRO A 226 16.94 23.47 19.80
CA PRO A 226 15.93 23.39 18.75
C PRO A 226 16.19 22.19 17.84
N ASP A 227 15.14 21.42 17.49
CA ASP A 227 15.32 20.32 16.53
C ASP A 227 15.85 20.86 15.19
N GLU A 228 16.71 20.09 14.53
CA GLU A 228 17.25 20.39 13.21
C GLU A 228 16.56 19.53 12.17
N TYR A 229 16.08 20.15 11.10
CA TYR A 229 15.65 19.48 9.88
C TYR A 229 16.73 19.63 8.85
N ASN A 230 17.31 18.54 8.39
CA ASN A 230 17.95 18.52 7.09
C ASN A 230 16.88 18.13 6.08
N ILE A 231 16.47 18.99 5.15
CA ILE A 231 15.52 18.65 4.09
C ILE A 231 16.21 18.93 2.77
N ARG A 232 16.38 17.91 1.92
CA ARG A 232 17.04 18.04 0.60
C ARG A 232 18.35 18.85 0.66
N GLN A 233 19.26 18.48 1.56
CA GLN A 233 20.57 19.14 1.77
C GLN A 233 20.54 20.53 2.42
N LYS A 234 19.38 21.00 2.87
CA LYS A 234 19.27 22.26 3.62
C LYS A 234 18.97 21.96 5.08
N THR A 235 19.91 22.32 5.96
CA THR A 235 19.67 22.30 7.41
C THR A 235 18.92 23.56 7.84
N ILE A 236 17.79 23.40 8.50
CA ILE A 236 16.94 24.46 9.03
C ILE A 236 16.56 24.07 10.45
N THR A 237 16.64 24.99 11.41
CA THR A 237 16.16 24.72 12.76
C THR A 237 14.64 24.87 12.85
N THR A 238 13.98 24.17 13.78
CA THR A 238 12.55 24.36 14.13
C THR A 238 12.14 25.81 14.30
N LYS A 239 13.00 26.60 14.93
CA LYS A 239 12.73 28.01 15.21
C LYS A 239 12.74 28.87 13.95
N GLU A 240 13.58 28.53 12.98
CA GLU A 240 13.64 29.21 11.68
C GLU A 240 12.55 28.71 10.74
N PHE A 241 12.24 27.42 10.82
CA PHE A 241 11.29 26.74 9.95
C PHE A 241 9.84 27.13 10.27
N TYR A 242 9.49 27.12 11.56
CA TYR A 242 8.13 27.41 12.01
C TYR A 242 8.01 28.79 12.63
N LYS A 243 7.10 29.59 12.06
CA LYS A 243 6.50 30.71 12.78
C LYS A 243 5.37 30.16 13.66
N LYS A 244 5.50 30.34 14.98
CA LYS A 244 4.43 30.02 15.94
C LYS A 244 3.42 31.17 15.94
N GLU A 245 2.14 30.87 15.73
CA GLU A 245 1.07 31.87 15.71
C GLU A 245 -0.15 31.40 16.53
N GLY A 246 -0.92 32.35 17.04
CA GLY A 246 -2.08 32.06 17.88
C GLY A 246 -1.78 31.87 19.37
N PHE A 247 -2.85 31.78 20.15
CA PHE A 247 -2.83 31.56 21.59
C PHE A 247 -3.41 30.18 21.88
N ALA A 248 -2.71 29.35 22.66
CA ALA A 248 -3.16 28.02 23.01
C ALA A 248 -2.99 27.79 24.51
N LEU A 249 -4.10 27.50 25.18
CA LEU A 249 -4.15 27.18 26.61
C LEU A 249 -3.81 25.71 26.89
N LEU A 250 -3.95 24.79 25.93
CA LEU A 250 -3.79 23.34 26.16
C LEU A 250 -3.11 22.52 25.04
N TYR A 251 -3.17 22.92 23.76
CA TYR A 251 -2.76 22.04 22.65
C TYR A 251 -1.63 22.60 21.75
N GLY A 252 -0.87 23.57 22.26
CA GLY A 252 0.22 24.20 21.50
C GLY A 252 -0.28 25.21 20.46
N ARG A 253 0.61 26.13 20.05
CA ARG A 253 0.31 27.18 19.05
C ARG A 253 0.24 26.56 17.64
N ASP A 254 -0.42 27.25 16.71
CA ASP A 254 -0.35 26.83 15.31
C ASP A 254 1.09 26.93 14.79
N ARG A 255 1.41 26.10 13.80
CA ARG A 255 2.72 26.07 13.17
C ARG A 255 2.59 26.49 11.72
N ILE A 256 3.16 27.64 11.38
CA ILE A 256 3.16 28.19 10.04
C ILE A 256 4.54 27.98 9.42
N TRP A 257 4.58 27.48 8.20
CA TRP A 257 5.80 27.32 7.40
C TRP A 257 5.57 27.77 5.96
N THR A 258 6.64 28.09 5.24
CA THR A 258 6.58 28.44 3.81
C THR A 258 7.06 27.25 3.00
N GLY A 259 6.22 26.77 2.08
CA GLY A 259 6.53 25.63 1.24
C GLY A 259 7.42 25.93 0.05
N PRO A 260 7.82 24.87 -0.68
CA PRO A 260 8.68 24.98 -1.86
C PRO A 260 8.07 25.81 -3.00
N ASP A 261 6.74 25.94 -3.02
CA ASP A 261 5.98 26.77 -3.94
C ASP A 261 5.89 28.25 -3.52
N GLY A 262 6.58 28.64 -2.45
CA GLY A 262 6.57 29.98 -1.88
C GLY A 262 5.28 30.33 -1.12
N ARG A 263 4.33 29.40 -0.96
CA ARG A 263 3.09 29.63 -0.24
C ARG A 263 3.25 29.30 1.24
N GLN A 264 2.45 29.93 2.09
CA GLN A 264 2.43 29.63 3.51
C GLN A 264 1.39 28.57 3.84
N TYR A 265 1.75 27.66 4.73
CA TYR A 265 0.92 26.56 5.20
C TYR A 265 0.83 26.65 6.71
N ARG A 266 -0.35 26.37 7.26
CA ARG A 266 -0.64 26.44 8.70
C ARG A 266 -1.18 25.11 9.18
N TRP A 267 -0.43 24.46 10.05
CA TRP A 267 -0.95 23.36 10.84
C TRP A 267 -1.73 23.91 12.02
N LYS A 268 -3.03 23.62 12.05
CA LYS A 268 -3.89 23.87 13.20
C LYS A 268 -3.73 22.72 14.17
N GLN A 269 -3.27 23.02 15.38
CA GLN A 269 -3.19 22.06 16.50
C GLN A 269 -4.44 22.13 17.38
N SER A 270 -5.56 22.63 16.85
CA SER A 270 -6.81 22.73 17.60
C SER A 270 -7.51 21.37 17.70
N GLY A 271 -7.20 20.60 18.74
CA GLY A 271 -7.92 19.38 19.12
C GLY A 271 -7.16 18.07 18.87
N VAL A 272 -7.93 17.00 18.66
CA VAL A 272 -7.45 15.61 18.62
C VAL A 272 -6.76 15.24 17.29
N LYS A 273 -6.93 16.06 16.24
CA LYS A 273 -6.52 15.73 14.87
C LYS A 273 -5.79 16.91 14.22
N PRO A 274 -4.48 16.78 13.88
CA PRO A 274 -3.76 17.75 13.08
C PRO A 274 -4.40 17.96 11.71
N GLU A 275 -4.64 19.23 11.36
CA GLU A 275 -5.15 19.64 10.06
C GLU A 275 -4.22 20.72 9.47
N LEU A 276 -3.84 20.52 8.22
CA LEU A 276 -3.01 21.46 7.46
C LEU A 276 -3.88 22.27 6.53
N TYR A 277 -3.70 23.59 6.60
CA TYR A 277 -4.39 24.55 5.77
C TYR A 277 -3.40 25.35 4.96
N LEU A 278 -3.81 25.76 3.76
CA LEU A 278 -3.17 26.87 3.07
C LEU A 278 -3.43 28.13 3.90
N ASN A 279 -2.37 28.89 4.21
CA ASN A 279 -2.42 30.08 5.05
C ASN A 279 -2.95 31.30 4.26
N ASP A 280 -4.06 31.12 3.55
CA ASP A 280 -4.77 32.15 2.79
C ASP A 280 -6.03 32.60 3.55
N LYS A 281 -6.82 33.49 2.94
CA LYS A 281 -8.08 33.95 3.52
C LYS A 281 -9.18 32.88 3.51
N ALA A 282 -9.07 31.90 2.62
CA ALA A 282 -10.06 30.85 2.46
C ALA A 282 -9.86 29.70 3.46
N GLU A 283 -8.67 29.61 4.06
CA GLU A 283 -8.22 28.48 4.87
C GLU A 283 -8.48 27.16 4.14
N THR A 284 -7.95 27.05 2.93
CA THR A 284 -8.12 25.85 2.09
C THR A 284 -7.49 24.64 2.78
N LEU A 285 -8.25 23.57 3.04
CA LEU A 285 -7.72 22.34 3.63
C LEU A 285 -6.77 21.64 2.66
N VAL A 286 -5.54 21.39 3.10
CA VAL A 286 -4.46 20.76 2.32
C VAL A 286 -4.17 19.36 2.79
N ALA A 287 -4.19 19.11 4.10
CA ALA A 287 -4.05 17.76 4.63
C ALA A 287 -4.81 17.57 5.94
N LYS A 288 -5.20 16.33 6.24
CA LYS A 288 -5.90 15.97 7.47
C LYS A 288 -5.40 14.64 7.99
N TYR A 289 -5.02 14.62 9.26
CA TYR A 289 -4.69 13.39 9.93
C TYR A 289 -5.94 12.75 10.54
N HIS A 290 -6.15 11.49 10.19
CA HIS A 290 -7.13 10.62 10.79
C HIS A 290 -6.41 9.68 11.75
N ARG A 291 -6.69 9.83 13.04
CA ARG A 291 -6.20 8.91 14.07
C ARG A 291 -6.72 7.50 13.84
N GLU A 292 -5.91 6.55 14.26
CA GLU A 292 -6.38 5.19 14.45
C GLU A 292 -7.59 5.18 15.39
N HIS A 293 -8.61 4.41 15.02
CA HIS A 293 -9.68 4.08 15.93
C HIS A 293 -9.76 2.56 16.07
N SER A 294 -9.62 2.06 17.29
CA SER A 294 -10.01 0.70 17.63
C SER A 294 -11.53 0.70 17.72
N GLY A 295 -12.18 0.06 16.75
CA GLY A 295 -13.64 0.00 16.69
C GLY A 295 -14.26 -0.34 18.04
N PHE A 296 -15.07 0.55 18.62
CA PHE A 296 -15.68 0.30 19.93
C PHE A 296 -16.88 -0.64 19.77
N LEU A 297 -16.79 -1.84 20.37
CA LEU A 297 -17.86 -2.84 20.45
C LEU A 297 -18.54 -3.18 19.10
N GLY A 298 -17.78 -3.18 18.00
CA GLY A 298 -18.31 -3.51 16.67
C GLY A 298 -19.28 -2.46 16.08
N ILE A 299 -19.44 -1.30 16.71
CA ILE A 299 -20.29 -0.19 16.22
C ILE A 299 -19.57 0.56 15.10
N HIS A 300 -18.24 0.66 15.21
CA HIS A 300 -17.37 1.20 14.19
C HIS A 300 -16.29 0.19 13.88
N GLU A 301 -15.94 0.06 12.61
CA GLU A 301 -14.84 -0.79 12.18
C GLU A 301 -13.50 -0.22 12.69
N ALA A 302 -12.47 -1.03 12.86
CA ALA A 302 -11.14 -0.48 13.14
C ALA A 302 -10.61 0.24 11.88
N CYS A 303 -9.91 1.36 12.04
CA CYS A 303 -9.25 2.04 10.93
C CYS A 303 -7.84 2.39 11.37
N PRO A 304 -6.82 2.07 10.56
CA PRO A 304 -5.46 2.51 10.82
C PRO A 304 -5.37 4.04 10.76
N ALA A 305 -4.37 4.59 11.42
CA ALA A 305 -4.04 6.00 11.27
C ALA A 305 -3.71 6.32 9.80
N SER A 306 -4.14 7.48 9.30
CA SER A 306 -3.85 7.90 7.93
C SER A 306 -3.72 9.41 7.81
N LEU A 307 -2.86 9.86 6.90
CA LEU A 307 -2.75 11.27 6.52
C LEU A 307 -3.31 11.45 5.12
N GLU A 308 -4.44 12.15 5.01
CA GLU A 308 -5.08 12.44 3.73
C GLU A 308 -4.60 13.80 3.22
N ILE A 309 -4.11 13.87 1.97
CA ILE A 309 -3.65 15.11 1.31
C ILE A 309 -4.64 15.46 0.20
N PHE A 310 -5.15 16.69 0.21
CA PHE A 310 -6.18 17.20 -0.69
C PHE A 310 -5.59 18.08 -1.79
N GLY A 311 -6.13 17.94 -3.00
CA GLY A 311 -5.82 18.81 -4.14
C GLY A 311 -4.54 18.46 -4.92
N PRO A 312 -4.29 19.16 -6.04
CA PRO A 312 -3.08 18.95 -6.84
C PRO A 312 -1.85 19.43 -6.05
N THR A 313 -1.04 18.47 -5.62
CA THR A 313 0.17 18.71 -4.83
C THR A 313 1.38 18.27 -5.66
N THR A 314 2.43 19.09 -5.73
CA THR A 314 3.68 18.65 -6.36
C THR A 314 4.32 17.57 -5.49
N PRO A 315 5.08 16.60 -6.04
CA PRO A 315 5.79 15.62 -5.23
C PRO A 315 6.66 16.26 -4.15
N GLU A 316 7.30 17.38 -4.46
CA GLU A 316 8.08 18.15 -3.51
C GLU A 316 7.23 18.68 -2.35
N LEU A 317 6.04 19.24 -2.60
CA LEU A 317 5.18 19.71 -1.51
C LEU A 317 4.68 18.56 -0.64
N VAL A 318 4.44 17.36 -1.20
CA VAL A 318 4.09 16.16 -0.44
C VAL A 318 5.21 15.80 0.57
N ASP A 319 6.47 15.81 0.14
CA ASP A 319 7.61 15.53 1.02
C ASP A 319 7.62 16.47 2.23
N TRP A 320 7.37 17.76 2.00
CA TRP A 320 7.32 18.77 3.06
C TRP A 320 6.11 18.56 3.99
N ILE A 321 4.94 18.21 3.44
CA ILE A 321 3.76 17.89 4.25
C ILE A 321 4.06 16.70 5.18
N LEU A 322 4.72 15.65 4.68
CA LEU A 322 5.07 14.47 5.47
C LEU A 322 6.07 14.80 6.59
N ILE A 323 7.17 15.49 6.28
CA ILE A 323 8.19 15.86 7.27
C ILE A 323 7.58 16.75 8.37
N THR A 324 6.78 17.73 7.97
CA THR A 324 6.15 18.66 8.93
C THR A 324 5.09 17.95 9.77
N PHE A 325 4.32 17.04 9.19
CA PHE A 325 3.37 16.20 9.90
C PHE A 325 4.06 15.31 10.95
N ILE A 326 5.14 14.60 10.60
CA ILE A 326 5.86 13.72 11.52
C ILE A 326 6.33 14.48 12.75
N HIS A 327 6.90 15.68 12.56
CA HIS A 327 7.29 16.52 13.67
C HIS A 327 6.11 16.94 14.55
N LEU A 328 4.99 17.31 13.94
CA LEU A 328 3.79 17.71 14.68
C LEU A 328 3.15 16.57 15.45
N ASP A 329 3.12 15.38 14.86
CA ASP A 329 2.55 14.20 15.51
C ASP A 329 3.40 13.80 16.71
N ARG A 330 4.73 13.96 16.62
CA ARG A 330 5.61 13.83 17.77
C ARG A 330 5.32 14.86 18.86
N LEU A 331 5.27 16.16 18.53
CA LEU A 331 4.94 17.21 19.51
C LEU A 331 3.61 16.94 20.22
N ARG A 332 2.63 16.40 19.48
CA ARG A 332 1.35 15.98 20.03
C ARG A 332 1.51 14.82 21.00
N ALA A 333 2.25 13.78 20.63
CA ALA A 333 2.51 12.63 21.51
C ALA A 333 3.20 13.06 22.82
N ASP A 334 4.24 13.90 22.74
CA ASP A 334 4.94 14.43 23.91
C ASP A 334 3.98 15.20 24.84
N THR A 335 3.10 16.03 24.26
CA THR A 335 2.09 16.78 25.04
C THR A 335 1.07 15.86 25.70
N GLU A 336 0.63 14.79 25.02
CA GLU A 336 -0.33 13.83 25.57
C GLU A 336 0.28 13.03 26.72
N ASP A 337 1.55 12.64 26.62
CA ASP A 337 2.26 11.95 27.69
C ASP A 337 2.39 12.84 28.94
N GLU A 338 2.76 14.12 28.76
CA GLU A 338 2.79 15.10 29.87
C GLU A 338 1.42 15.27 30.54
N VAL A 339 0.35 15.41 29.76
CA VAL A 339 -1.02 15.56 30.27
C VAL A 339 -1.46 14.29 31.02
N ASN A 340 -1.13 13.11 30.49
CA ASN A 340 -1.44 11.84 31.13
C ASN A 340 -0.70 11.69 32.47
N ASP A 341 0.56 12.10 32.54
CA ASP A 341 1.34 12.08 33.78
C ASP A 341 0.79 13.04 34.84
N ILE A 342 0.39 14.25 34.44
CA ILE A 342 -0.28 15.22 35.33
C ILE A 342 -1.59 14.65 35.86
N ASN A 343 -2.43 14.08 34.99
CA ASN A 343 -3.70 13.48 35.39
C ASN A 343 -3.51 12.32 36.35
N LYS A 344 -2.51 11.47 36.11
CA LYS A 344 -2.15 10.34 36.98
C LYS A 344 -1.63 10.82 38.34
N ALA A 345 -0.85 11.90 38.38
CA ALA A 345 -0.39 12.52 39.62
C ALA A 345 -1.54 13.11 40.45
N ASN A 346 -2.47 13.83 39.80
CA ASN A 346 -3.66 14.40 40.43
C ASN A 346 -4.63 13.33 40.96
N LEU A 347 -4.80 12.22 40.23
CA LEU A 347 -5.61 11.09 40.70
C LEU A 347 -5.00 10.47 41.97
N LYS A 348 -3.67 10.32 42.01
CA LYS A 348 -2.96 9.79 43.18
C LYS A 348 -3.06 10.72 44.40
N SER A 349 -3.03 12.05 44.22
CA SER A 349 -3.17 12.99 45.34
C SER A 349 -4.60 12.98 45.91
N ASN A 350 -5.62 12.93 45.05
CA ASN A 350 -7.03 12.86 45.47
C ASN A 350 -7.38 11.57 46.21
N ILE A 351 -6.78 10.42 45.83
CA ILE A 351 -6.99 9.16 46.55
C ILE A 351 -6.37 9.21 47.95
N LYS A 352 -5.21 9.88 48.11
CA LYS A 352 -4.56 10.02 49.42
C LYS A 352 -5.35 10.89 50.40
N SER A 353 -6.01 11.96 49.92
CA SER A 353 -6.78 12.86 50.79
C SER A 353 -8.13 12.30 51.25
N LEU A 354 -8.67 11.28 50.57
CA LEU A 354 -9.90 10.59 50.98
C LEU A 354 -9.67 9.48 52.02
N GLY A 355 -8.43 9.04 52.21
CA GLY A 355 -8.05 7.97 53.15
C GLY A 355 -7.50 8.45 54.50
N SER A 356 -7.44 9.77 54.73
CA SER A 356 -7.03 10.43 55.97
C SER A 356 -8.22 11.13 56.60
#